data_AF-A0A929XC60-F1
#
_entry.id   AF-A0A929XC60-F1
#
_cell.length_a   1.000
_cell.length_b   1.000
_cell.length_c   1.000
_cell.angle_alpha   90.00
_cell.angle_beta   90.00
_cell.angle_gamma   90.00
#
_symmetry.space_group_name_H-M   'P 1'
#
loop_
_entity.id
_entity.type
_entity.pdbx_description
1 polymer ?
#
loop_
_entity_poly.entity_id
_entity_poly.type
_entity_poly.pdbx_seq_one_letter_code
_entity_poly.pdbx_strand_id
1 'polypeptide(L)'
;YALKENAHVRVDIFYEKFSPTAKALINILGTIFFILPFVALVAFFSIDYVSEAYTSHEASANPGGMQHLWIIKSAITLSYAFLFIYAFGFLIKNINALLDVRENKGSEFLSGNSSGAQSV
;
A
#
# COMPACT_ATOMS: atom_id res chain seq x y z
N TYR A 1 -18.03 19.33 -17.78
CA TYR A 1 -17.71 20.27 -16.69
C TYR A 1 -17.68 19.64 -15.29
N ALA A 2 -18.38 18.53 -15.02
CA ALA A 2 -18.33 17.82 -13.73
C ALA A 2 -17.06 16.95 -13.48
N LEU A 3 -16.27 16.66 -14.52
CA LEU A 3 -14.99 15.92 -14.39
C LEU A 3 -13.80 16.82 -13.99
N LYS A 4 -14.00 18.15 -13.97
CA LYS A 4 -13.00 19.13 -13.51
C LYS A 4 -12.99 19.25 -11.98
N GLU A 5 -14.05 18.79 -11.34
CA GLU A 5 -14.24 18.78 -9.90
C GLU A 5 -14.21 17.34 -9.41
N ASN A 6 -13.00 16.78 -9.28
CA ASN A 6 -12.69 16.21 -7.98
C ASN A 6 -13.27 14.84 -7.59
N ALA A 7 -14.26 14.28 -8.29
CA ALA A 7 -15.30 13.37 -7.73
C ALA A 7 -14.86 11.97 -7.22
N HIS A 8 -13.63 11.86 -6.74
CA HIS A 8 -13.25 11.10 -5.53
C HIS A 8 -13.34 11.96 -4.24
N VAL A 9 -14.05 13.11 -4.32
CA VAL A 9 -14.24 14.17 -3.31
C VAL A 9 -14.84 13.62 -2.01
N ARG A 10 -13.98 13.38 -1.02
CA ARG A 10 -14.03 14.06 0.30
C ARG A 10 -12.90 13.54 1.18
N VAL A 11 -12.52 12.26 1.08
CA VAL A 11 -11.42 11.69 1.87
C VAL A 11 -10.06 12.28 1.46
N ASP A 12 -9.80 12.46 0.15
CA ASP A 12 -8.51 12.99 -0.32
C ASP A 12 -8.26 14.44 0.09
N ILE A 13 -9.29 15.29 0.19
CA ILE A 13 -9.16 16.69 0.65
C ILE A 13 -8.81 16.75 2.15
N PHE A 14 -9.38 15.86 2.97
CA PHE A 14 -8.99 15.80 4.39
C PHE A 14 -7.57 15.30 4.54
N TYR A 15 -7.15 14.35 3.69
CA TYR A 15 -5.79 13.86 3.63
C TYR A 15 -4.80 14.95 3.21
N GLU A 16 -5.16 15.82 2.28
CA GLU A 16 -4.32 16.96 1.88
C GLU A 16 -4.03 17.93 3.03
N LYS A 17 -5.02 18.17 3.90
CA LYS A 17 -4.91 19.09 5.05
C LYS A 17 -4.14 18.53 6.25
N PHE A 18 -3.85 17.24 6.27
CA PHE A 18 -3.12 16.63 7.39
C PHE A 18 -1.63 17.00 7.38
N SER A 19 -1.03 17.05 8.57
CA SER A 19 0.41 17.25 8.69
C SER A 19 1.18 16.08 8.07
N PRO A 20 2.42 16.29 7.59
CA PRO A 20 3.25 15.24 7.03
C PRO A 20 3.39 14.02 7.97
N THR A 21 3.49 14.27 9.27
CA THR A 21 3.53 13.24 10.32
C THR A 21 2.25 12.40 10.37
N ALA A 22 1.08 13.04 10.33
CA ALA A 22 -0.21 12.36 10.39
C ALA A 22 -0.45 11.50 9.14
N LYS A 23 -0.09 12.01 7.95
CA LYS A 23 -0.17 11.22 6.71
C LYS A 23 0.73 9.99 6.77
N ALA A 24 2.00 10.14 7.16
CA ALA A 24 2.91 9.01 7.27
C ALA A 24 2.37 7.94 8.26
N LEU A 25 1.82 8.36 9.40
CA LEU A 25 1.25 7.44 10.39
C LEU A 25 0.01 6.72 9.85
N ILE A 26 -0.92 7.43 9.21
CA ILE A 26 -2.13 6.83 8.63
C ILE A 26 -1.75 5.83 7.53
N ASN A 27 -0.79 6.16 6.67
CA ASN A 27 -0.30 5.24 5.64
C ASN A 27 0.31 3.98 6.25
N ILE A 28 1.12 4.11 7.31
CA ILE A 28 1.74 2.96 8.01
C ILE A 28 0.65 2.06 8.61
N LEU A 29 -0.27 2.64 9.39
CA LEU A 29 -1.34 1.89 10.04
C LEU A 29 -2.28 1.26 9.00
N GLY A 30 -2.64 2.02 7.96
CA GLY A 30 -3.44 1.54 6.84
C GLY A 30 -2.81 0.34 6.15
N THR A 31 -1.50 0.41 5.92
CA THR A 31 -0.75 -0.67 5.27
C THR A 31 -0.66 -1.90 6.15
N ILE A 32 -0.40 -1.75 7.45
CA ILE A 32 -0.24 -2.87 8.39
C ILE A 32 -1.57 -3.56 8.69
N PHE A 33 -2.63 -2.80 8.94
CA PHE A 33 -3.90 -3.36 9.44
C PHE A 33 -4.89 -3.73 8.34
N PHE A 34 -4.74 -3.17 7.14
CA PHE A 34 -5.66 -3.44 6.03
C PHE A 34 -4.95 -4.09 4.85
N ILE A 35 -3.93 -3.44 4.28
CA ILE A 35 -3.31 -3.92 3.03
C ILE A 35 -2.56 -5.23 3.23
N LEU A 36 -1.61 -5.29 4.17
CA LEU A 36 -0.81 -6.50 4.42
C LEU A 36 -1.65 -7.74 4.76
N PRO A 37 -2.60 -7.70 5.72
CA PRO A 37 -3.40 -8.88 6.04
C PRO A 37 -4.30 -9.29 4.88
N PHE A 38 -4.88 -8.33 4.15
CA PHE A 38 -5.70 -8.62 2.98
C PHE A 38 -4.88 -9.30 1.87
N VAL A 39 -3.73 -8.71 1.50
CA VAL A 39 -2.89 -9.24 0.44
C VAL A 39 -2.29 -10.59 0.84
N ALA A 40 -1.86 -10.76 2.09
CA ALA A 40 -1.37 -12.04 2.59
C ALA A 40 -2.44 -13.13 2.56
N LEU A 41 -3.67 -12.81 2.98
CA LEU A 41 -4.80 -13.73 2.95
C LEU A 41 -5.11 -14.17 1.52
N VAL A 42 -5.22 -13.22 0.59
CA VAL A 42 -5.49 -13.55 -0.81
C VAL A 42 -4.35 -14.33 -1.44
N ALA A 43 -3.11 -13.93 -1.20
CA ALA A 43 -1.93 -14.66 -1.69
C ALA A 43 -1.94 -16.12 -1.20
N PHE A 44 -2.24 -16.35 0.08
CA PHE A 44 -2.31 -17.68 0.67
C PHE A 44 -3.38 -18.55 -0.01
N PHE A 45 -4.63 -18.09 -0.10
CA PHE A 45 -5.71 -18.86 -0.73
C PHE A 45 -5.54 -19.01 -2.25
N SER A 46 -4.89 -18.06 -2.90
CA SER A 46 -4.67 -18.10 -4.36
C SER A 46 -3.73 -19.23 -4.78
N ILE A 47 -2.81 -19.66 -3.91
CA ILE A 47 -1.92 -20.80 -4.19
C ILE A 47 -2.73 -22.10 -4.31
N ASP A 48 -3.62 -22.36 -3.36
CA ASP A 48 -4.49 -23.54 -3.40
C ASP A 48 -5.41 -23.51 -4.62
N TYR A 49 -5.94 -22.33 -4.94
CA TYR A 49 -6.79 -22.12 -6.12
C TYR A 49 -6.09 -22.43 -7.45
N VAL A 50 -4.81 -22.10 -7.57
CA VAL A 50 -4.00 -22.45 -8.77
C VAL A 50 -3.65 -23.93 -8.78
N SER A 51 -3.29 -24.49 -7.63
CA SER A 51 -2.93 -25.90 -7.49
C SER A 51 -4.09 -26.83 -7.85
N GLU A 52 -5.31 -26.49 -7.42
CA GLU A 52 -6.52 -27.21 -7.78
C GLU A 52 -6.80 -27.13 -9.29
N ALA A 53 -6.66 -25.95 -9.91
CA ALA A 53 -6.84 -25.79 -11.35
C ALA A 53 -5.79 -26.55 -12.18
N TYR A 54 -4.57 -26.65 -11.67
CA TYR A 54 -3.48 -27.40 -12.31
C TYR A 54 -3.73 -28.91 -12.24
N THR A 55 -4.09 -29.42 -11.05
CA THR A 55 -4.34 -30.86 -10.84
C THR A 55 -5.61 -31.35 -11.54
N SER A 56 -6.68 -30.54 -11.54
CA SER A 56 -7.94 -30.86 -12.21
C SER A 56 -7.92 -30.69 -13.74
N HIS A 57 -6.80 -30.23 -14.31
CA HIS A 57 -6.66 -29.95 -15.75
C HIS A 57 -7.80 -29.07 -16.27
N GLU A 58 -8.13 -28.03 -15.51
CA GLU A 58 -9.30 -27.20 -15.77
C GLU A 58 -9.23 -26.57 -17.16
N ALA A 59 -10.20 -26.94 -17.98
CA ALA A 59 -10.33 -26.53 -19.37
C ALA A 59 -11.67 -25.82 -19.60
N SER A 60 -11.68 -24.91 -20.56
CA SER A 60 -12.89 -24.16 -20.90
C SER A 60 -13.92 -25.11 -21.52
N ALA A 61 -15.17 -24.98 -21.07
CA ALA A 61 -16.30 -25.76 -21.59
C ALA A 61 -16.69 -25.41 -23.04
N ASN A 62 -16.08 -24.38 -23.63
CA ASN A 62 -16.33 -24.02 -25.03
C ASN A 62 -15.55 -24.94 -25.99
N PRO A 63 -16.16 -25.37 -27.11
CA PRO A 63 -15.44 -26.05 -28.18
C PRO A 63 -14.26 -25.18 -28.67
N GLY A 64 -13.03 -25.69 -28.54
CA GLY A 64 -11.81 -24.95 -28.88
C GLY A 64 -11.32 -23.94 -27.83
N GLY A 65 -11.87 -23.98 -26.61
CA GLY A 65 -11.49 -23.08 -25.52
C GLY A 65 -10.12 -23.38 -24.89
N MET A 66 -9.65 -22.46 -24.04
CA MET A 66 -8.35 -22.56 -23.38
C MET A 66 -8.28 -23.80 -22.48
N GLN A 67 -7.32 -24.68 -22.74
CA GLN A 67 -7.13 -25.94 -22.01
C GLN A 67 -6.32 -25.80 -20.71
N HIS A 68 -5.74 -24.62 -20.48
CA HIS A 68 -4.83 -24.36 -19.37
C HIS A 68 -5.27 -23.11 -18.58
N LEU A 69 -6.48 -23.15 -17.99
CA LEU A 69 -6.98 -22.01 -17.19
C LEU A 69 -6.12 -21.70 -15.96
N TRP A 70 -5.33 -22.67 -15.49
CA TRP A 70 -4.36 -22.48 -14.43
C TRP A 70 -3.35 -21.35 -14.73
N ILE A 71 -3.08 -21.04 -16.01
CA ILE A 71 -2.19 -19.93 -16.41
C ILE A 71 -2.81 -18.57 -16.05
N ILE A 72 -4.11 -18.40 -16.27
CA ILE A 72 -4.80 -17.15 -15.91
C ILE A 72 -4.89 -17.05 -14.38
N LYS A 73 -5.22 -18.16 -13.70
CA LYS A 73 -5.29 -18.19 -12.23
C LYS A 73 -3.93 -17.93 -11.59
N SER A 74 -2.84 -18.40 -12.18
CA SER A 74 -1.48 -18.15 -11.69
C SER A 74 -1.05 -16.70 -11.89
N ALA A 75 -1.49 -16.03 -12.96
CA ALA A 75 -1.27 -14.60 -13.15
C ALA A 75 -1.93 -13.76 -12.03
N ILE A 76 -3.10 -14.17 -11.53
CA ILE A 76 -3.75 -13.54 -10.38
C ILE A 76 -2.88 -13.69 -9.13
N THR A 77 -2.46 -14.92 -8.82
CA THR A 77 -1.58 -15.22 -7.68
C THR A 77 -0.28 -14.42 -7.72
N LEU A 78 0.35 -14.37 -8.89
CA LEU A 78 1.58 -13.62 -9.13
C LEU A 78 1.39 -12.11 -8.91
N SER A 79 0.25 -11.57 -9.33
CA SER A 79 -0.08 -10.15 -9.11
C SER A 79 -0.16 -9.81 -7.62
N TYR A 80 -0.78 -10.68 -6.81
CA TYR A 80 -0.82 -10.49 -5.35
C TYR A 80 0.55 -10.67 -4.69
N ALA A 81 1.41 -11.55 -5.20
CA ALA A 81 2.78 -11.67 -4.73
C ALA A 81 3.58 -10.36 -4.97
N PHE A 82 3.45 -9.75 -6.15
CA PHE A 82 4.06 -8.45 -6.41
C PHE A 82 3.46 -7.33 -5.58
N LEU A 83 2.14 -7.34 -5.37
CA LEU A 83 1.46 -6.37 -4.52
C LEU A 83 1.95 -6.46 -3.07
N PHE A 84 2.23 -7.67 -2.57
CA PHE A 84 2.79 -7.88 -1.24
C PHE A 84 4.17 -7.22 -1.10
N ILE A 85 5.06 -7.44 -2.07
CA ILE A 85 6.39 -6.82 -2.11
C ILE A 85 6.27 -5.30 -2.18
N TYR A 86 5.36 -4.79 -3.03
CA TYR A 86 5.09 -3.36 -3.14
C TYR A 86 4.60 -2.75 -1.81
N ALA A 87 3.64 -3.40 -1.15
CA ALA A 87 3.11 -2.95 0.14
C ALA A 87 4.22 -2.87 1.20
N PHE A 88 5.16 -3.82 1.19
CA PHE A 88 6.31 -3.81 2.07
C PHE A 88 7.24 -2.62 1.79
N GLY A 89 7.54 -2.35 0.52
CA GLY A 89 8.33 -1.17 0.12
C GLY A 89 7.63 0.16 0.47
N PHE A 90 6.32 0.23 0.29
CA PHE A 90 5.51 1.38 0.69
C PHE A 90 5.55 1.62 2.20
N LEU A 91 5.50 0.55 3.01
CA LEU A 91 5.62 0.63 4.46
C LEU A 91 6.95 1.24 4.88
N ILE A 92 8.07 0.72 4.36
CA ILE A 92 9.42 1.23 4.66
C ILE A 92 9.55 2.70 4.26
N LYS A 93 9.05 3.07 3.07
CA LYS A 93 9.07 4.46 2.59
C LYS A 93 8.35 5.41 3.54
N ASN A 94 7.18 5.03 4.05
CA ASN A 94 6.42 5.87 4.98
C ASN A 94 7.06 5.93 6.38
N ILE A 95 7.71 4.85 6.83
CA ILE A 95 8.49 4.87 8.07
C ILE A 95 9.65 5.86 7.96
N ASN A 96 10.41 5.81 6.84
CA ASN A 96 11.51 6.76 6.61
C ASN A 96 11.01 8.21 6.54
N ALA A 97 9.88 8.44 5.88
CA ALA A 97 9.26 9.77 5.84
C ALA A 97 8.84 10.28 7.23
N LEU A 98 8.37 9.39 8.12
CA LEU A 98 8.03 9.76 9.49
C LEU A 98 9.26 10.15 10.32
N LEU A 99 10.38 9.43 10.13
CA LEU A 99 11.64 9.71 10.81
C LEU A 99 12.23 11.06 10.38
N ASP A 100 12.25 11.35 9.08
CA ASP A 100 12.74 12.61 8.52
C ASP A 100 11.95 13.82 9.07
N VAL A 101 10.62 13.71 9.14
CA VAL A 101 9.79 14.78 9.73
C VAL A 101 10.10 14.99 11.23
N ARG A 102 10.45 13.92 11.95
CA ARG A 102 10.80 14.01 13.38
C ARG A 102 12.16 14.69 13.58
N GLU A 103 13.14 14.37 12.74
CA GLU A 103 14.48 14.97 12.78
C GLU A 103 14.41 16.48 12.50
N ASN A 104 13.68 16.89 11.46
CA ASN A 104 13.50 18.30 11.09
C ASN A 104 12.82 19.13 12.20
N LYS A 105 11.84 18.56 12.91
CA LYS A 105 11.26 19.25 14.07
C LYS A 105 12.27 19.41 15.21
N GLY A 106 13.07 18.37 15.48
CA GLY A 106 14.08 18.40 16.53
C GLY A 106 15.14 19.49 16.32
N SER A 107 15.60 19.67 15.07
CA SER A 107 16.59 20.70 14.72
C SER A 107 16.03 22.13 14.84
N GLU A 108 14.76 22.36 14.48
CA GLU A 108 14.10 23.66 14.70
C GLU A 108 14.04 24.03 16.18
N PHE A 109 13.71 23.08 17.07
CA PHE A 109 13.68 23.34 18.52
C PHE A 109 15.07 23.69 19.07
N LEU A 110 16.12 23.02 18.59
CA LEU A 110 17.50 23.29 19.02
C LEU A 110 18.01 24.64 18.51
N SER A 111 17.65 25.04 17.28
CA SER A 111 18.01 26.35 16.72
C SER A 111 17.22 27.51 17.35
N GLY A 112 15.97 27.29 17.74
CA GLY A 112 15.17 28.32 18.40
C GLY A 112 15.60 28.60 19.84
N ASN A 113 16.02 27.56 20.56
CA ASN A 113 16.44 27.68 21.96
C ASN A 113 17.82 28.36 22.13
N SER A 114 18.73 28.22 21.16
CA SER A 114 20.06 28.86 21.20
C SER A 114 20.02 30.37 20.95
N SER A 115 18.98 30.89 20.29
CA SER A 115 18.81 32.33 20.04
C SER A 115 18.28 33.08 21.27
N GLY A 116 17.48 32.43 22.12
CA GLY A 116 17.00 32.99 23.40
C GLY A 116 18.05 33.01 24.53
N ALA A 117 19.10 32.19 24.42
CA ALA A 117 20.18 32.12 25.41
C ALA A 117 21.27 33.20 25.23
N GLN A 118 21.31 33.90 24.08
CA GLN A 118 22.31 34.94 23.80
C GLN A 118 21.84 36.37 24.14
N SER A 119 20.61 36.54 24.66
CA SER A 119 20.04 37.86 25.00
C SER A 119 19.97 38.17 26.50
N VAL A 120 20.75 37.46 27.34
CA VAL A 120 20.76 37.65 28.81
C VAL A 120 22.18 37.90 29.30
#